data_AF-A0A7R9V6F3-F1
#
_entry.id   AF-A0A7R9V6F3-F1
#
_cell.length_a   1.000
_cell.length_b   1.000
_cell.length_c   1.000
_cell.angle_alpha   90.00
_cell.angle_beta   90.00
_cell.angle_gamma   90.00
#
_symmetry.space_group_name_H-M   'P 1'
#
loop_
_entity.id
_entity.type
_entity.pdbx_description
1 polymer ?
#
loop_
_entity_poly.entity_id
_entity_poly.type
_entity_poly.pdbx_seq_one_letter_code
_entity_poly.pdbx_strand_id
1 'polypeptide(L)'
;RTVAQLRRDAGVGAPRNNDSLYRPVERAPRKFNPLKIPLSLQAALPFKTKPKLEPKRNRKTLEQKRAVVLEPHERKAYTLLQQLNAIRNDKAKTRNAANDRRKEARAKRTAVEDAWRAKHSKEERKKRYVEQGQTDKRKALQAEGKFRKKKARKE
;
A
#
# COMPACT_ATOMS: atom_id res chain seq x y z
N ARG A 1 -33.56 32.03 -34.27
CA ARG A 1 -32.11 32.31 -34.12
C ARG A 1 -31.62 31.57 -32.88
N THR A 2 -30.45 30.93 -32.92
CA THR A 2 -29.85 30.27 -31.75
C THR A 2 -29.06 31.29 -30.90
N VAL A 3 -28.81 30.96 -29.63
CA VAL A 3 -28.00 31.80 -28.75
C VAL A 3 -26.57 31.98 -29.31
N ALA A 4 -26.05 30.97 -30.00
CA ALA A 4 -24.76 31.06 -30.69
C ALA A 4 -24.79 32.02 -31.88
N GLN A 5 -25.87 32.02 -32.67
CA GLN A 5 -26.06 32.97 -33.78
C GLN A 5 -26.19 34.41 -33.28
N LEU A 6 -27.00 34.66 -32.24
CA LEU A 6 -27.15 36.00 -31.65
C LEU A 6 -25.83 36.57 -31.14
N ARG A 7 -25.00 35.72 -30.52
CA ARG A 7 -23.66 36.10 -30.05
C ARG A 7 -22.68 36.38 -31.18
N ARG A 8 -22.75 35.59 -32.26
CA ARG A 8 -21.92 35.79 -33.46
C ARG A 8 -22.27 37.10 -34.16
N ASP A 9 -23.55 37.39 -34.35
CA ASP A 9 -24.04 38.63 -34.98
C ASP A 9 -23.67 39.87 -34.14
N ALA A 10 -23.69 39.75 -32.81
CA ALA A 10 -23.30 40.81 -31.88
C ALA A 10 -21.77 40.90 -31.61
N GLY A 11 -20.96 39.98 -32.15
CA GLY A 11 -19.51 39.94 -31.90
C GLY A 11 -19.11 39.60 -30.46
N VAL A 12 -19.99 39.01 -29.65
CA VAL A 12 -19.74 38.72 -28.22
C VAL A 12 -19.43 37.25 -27.98
N GLY A 13 -18.35 36.95 -27.27
CA GLY A 13 -17.97 35.59 -26.86
C GLY A 13 -18.93 34.98 -25.82
N ALA A 14 -18.92 33.65 -25.69
CA ALA A 14 -19.67 33.01 -24.60
C ALA A 14 -19.02 33.35 -23.25
N PRO A 15 -19.80 33.75 -22.23
CA PRO A 15 -19.25 34.04 -20.90
C PRO A 15 -18.66 32.76 -20.30
N ARG A 16 -17.42 32.84 -19.82
CA ARG A 16 -16.71 31.72 -19.20
C ARG A 16 -16.08 32.18 -17.90
N ASN A 17 -16.48 31.57 -16.79
CA ASN A 17 -15.93 31.88 -15.47
C ASN A 17 -14.54 31.25 -15.33
N ASN A 18 -13.53 32.07 -15.00
CA ASN A 18 -12.15 31.62 -14.86
C ASN A 18 -11.95 30.61 -13.72
N ASP A 19 -12.78 30.66 -12.68
CA ASP A 19 -12.74 29.74 -11.53
C ASP A 19 -13.46 28.42 -11.81
N SER A 20 -14.37 28.38 -12.78
CA SER A 20 -15.02 27.13 -13.23
C SER A 20 -14.10 26.28 -14.12
N LEU A 21 -12.93 26.80 -14.48
CA LEU A 21 -12.01 26.11 -15.37
C LEU A 21 -11.15 25.17 -14.54
N TYR A 22 -11.20 23.89 -14.88
CA TYR A 22 -10.27 22.93 -14.31
C TYR A 22 -8.83 23.39 -14.53
N ARG A 23 -8.07 23.45 -13.43
CA ARG A 23 -6.64 23.73 -13.43
C ARG A 23 -5.91 22.57 -12.75
N PRO A 24 -4.70 22.22 -13.19
CA PRO A 24 -3.86 21.30 -12.44
C PRO A 24 -3.68 21.80 -11.00
N VAL A 25 -3.95 20.95 -10.02
CA VAL A 25 -3.76 21.27 -8.60
C VAL A 25 -2.46 20.65 -8.14
N GLU A 26 -1.42 21.47 -7.98
CA GLU A 26 -0.15 21.05 -7.39
C GLU A 26 -0.29 20.98 -5.87
N ARG A 27 -0.12 19.78 -5.32
CA ARG A 27 -0.25 19.55 -3.87
C ARG A 27 1.13 19.44 -3.25
N ALA A 28 1.44 20.36 -2.35
CA ALA A 28 2.62 20.25 -1.51
C ALA A 28 2.55 18.96 -0.64
N PRO A 29 3.69 18.29 -0.37
CA PRO A 29 3.71 17.12 0.48
C PRO A 29 3.30 17.50 1.91
N ARG A 30 2.21 16.89 2.40
CA ARG A 30 1.73 17.11 3.77
C ARG A 30 2.71 16.48 4.76
N LYS A 31 3.32 17.30 5.62
CA LYS A 31 4.15 16.86 6.74
C LYS A 31 3.38 17.10 8.03
N PHE A 32 3.12 16.05 8.80
CA PHE A 32 2.44 16.15 10.08
C PHE A 32 3.43 16.51 11.19
N ASN A 33 2.94 17.19 12.21
CA ASN A 33 3.74 17.48 13.40
C ASN A 33 4.11 16.17 14.12
N PRO A 34 5.30 16.08 14.75
CA PRO A 34 5.66 14.94 15.56
C PRO A 34 4.73 14.82 16.77
N LEU A 35 4.62 13.60 17.30
CA LEU A 35 3.83 13.31 18.50
C LEU A 35 4.46 14.03 19.72
N LYS A 36 3.67 14.89 20.38
CA LYS A 36 4.03 15.54 21.64
C LYS A 36 3.21 14.94 22.77
N ILE A 37 3.89 14.25 23.68
CA ILE A 37 3.25 13.64 24.84
C ILE A 37 3.21 14.68 25.98
N PRO A 38 2.06 14.91 26.64
CA PRO A 38 1.98 15.82 27.78
C PRO A 38 2.94 15.43 28.91
N LEU A 39 3.52 16.42 29.60
CA LEU A 39 4.50 16.20 30.67
C LEU A 39 3.90 15.41 31.85
N SER A 40 2.63 15.67 32.19
CA SER A 40 1.89 14.93 33.21
C SER A 40 1.81 13.44 32.90
N LEU A 41 1.49 13.11 31.65
CA LEU A 41 1.45 11.73 31.17
C LEU A 41 2.84 11.10 31.20
N GLN A 42 3.87 11.79 30.71
CA GLN A 42 5.25 11.29 30.72
C GLN A 42 5.77 10.97 32.13
N ALA A 43 5.33 11.72 33.14
CA ALA A 43 5.68 11.47 34.52
C ALA A 43 4.98 10.22 35.09
N ALA A 44 3.72 10.00 34.73
CA ALA A 44 2.93 8.85 35.17
C ALA A 44 3.26 7.52 34.44
N LEU A 45 3.97 7.58 33.31
CA LEU A 45 4.34 6.39 32.55
C LEU A 45 5.34 5.49 33.32
N PRO A 46 5.15 4.15 33.27
CA PRO A 46 6.13 3.20 33.79
C PRO A 46 7.52 3.37 33.16
N PHE A 47 8.57 3.03 33.91
CA PHE A 47 9.97 3.20 33.50
C PHE A 47 10.28 2.60 32.12
N LYS A 48 9.73 1.42 31.83
CA LYS A 48 9.95 0.71 30.55
C LYS A 48 9.40 1.48 29.34
N THR A 49 8.27 2.17 29.51
CA THR A 49 7.56 2.88 28.43
C THR A 49 7.86 4.38 28.38
N LYS A 50 8.48 4.93 29.42
CA LYS A 50 8.80 6.36 29.49
C LYS A 50 9.82 6.74 28.41
N PRO A 51 9.57 7.80 27.61
CA PRO A 51 10.50 8.20 26.56
C PRO A 51 11.81 8.76 27.15
N LYS A 52 12.94 8.30 26.61
CA LYS A 52 14.30 8.72 27.03
C LYS A 52 14.84 9.79 26.09
N LEU A 53 14.23 10.98 26.13
CA LEU A 53 14.64 12.10 25.28
C LEU A 53 15.68 12.95 26.02
N GLU A 54 16.88 13.07 25.45
CA GLU A 54 17.91 13.94 25.99
C GLU A 54 17.63 15.40 25.60
N PRO A 55 17.65 16.35 26.56
CA PRO A 55 17.52 17.76 26.24
C PRO A 55 18.78 18.26 25.51
N LYS A 56 18.60 19.26 24.65
CA LYS A 56 19.73 19.94 24.02
C LYS A 56 20.62 20.57 25.10
N ARG A 57 21.92 20.31 25.04
CA ARG A 57 22.90 20.93 25.96
C ARG A 57 22.97 22.43 25.69
N ASN A 58 22.78 23.24 26.74
CA ASN A 58 22.84 24.70 26.65
C ASN A 58 24.28 25.25 26.67
N ARG A 59 25.21 24.55 27.33
CA ARG A 59 26.62 24.96 27.46
C ARG A 59 27.50 24.11 26.55
N LYS A 60 28.48 24.74 25.91
CA LYS A 60 29.47 24.04 25.06
C LYS A 60 30.39 23.19 25.93
N THR A 61 30.62 21.94 25.53
CA THR A 61 31.59 21.06 26.20
C THR A 61 33.02 21.47 25.87
N LEU A 62 33.99 20.98 26.64
CA LEU A 62 35.41 21.26 26.40
C LEU A 62 35.85 20.77 25.01
N GLU A 63 35.36 19.61 24.58
CA GLU A 63 35.59 19.04 23.25
C GLU A 63 35.08 19.98 22.15
N GLN A 64 33.88 20.53 22.29
CA GLN A 64 33.32 21.47 21.31
C GLN A 64 34.10 22.79 21.25
N LYS A 65 34.68 23.24 22.37
CA LYS A 65 35.52 24.45 22.38
C LYS A 65 36.88 24.21 21.73
N ARG A 66 37.42 22.98 21.84
CA ARG A 66 38.72 22.58 21.30
C ARG A 66 38.63 21.96 19.90
N ALA A 67 37.45 21.93 19.29
CA ALA A 67 37.26 21.38 17.96
C ALA A 67 38.00 22.25 16.91
N VAL A 68 38.79 21.59 16.06
CA VAL A 68 39.51 22.22 14.96
C VAL A 68 38.54 22.52 13.82
N VAL A 69 38.68 23.69 13.20
CA VAL A 69 37.87 24.10 12.05
C VAL A 69 38.43 23.43 10.79
N LEU A 70 37.55 22.86 9.97
CA LEU A 70 37.93 22.22 8.71
C LEU A 70 38.47 23.24 7.70
N GLU A 71 39.52 22.83 7.00
CA GLU A 71 40.11 23.62 5.91
C GLU A 71 39.17 23.70 4.70
N PRO A 72 39.32 24.70 3.81
CA PRO A 72 38.39 24.89 2.68
C PRO A 72 38.25 23.67 1.75
N HIS A 73 39.32 22.90 1.56
CA HIS A 73 39.32 21.70 0.72
C HIS A 73 38.56 20.55 1.40
N GLU A 74 38.77 20.35 2.70
CA GLU A 74 38.06 19.33 3.50
C GLU A 74 36.57 19.64 3.58
N ARG A 75 36.21 20.93 3.72
CA ARG A 75 34.81 21.38 3.68
C ARG A 75 34.15 21.01 2.35
N LYS A 76 34.83 21.22 1.22
CA LYS A 76 34.33 20.81 -0.10
C LYS A 76 34.13 19.30 -0.18
N ALA A 77 35.12 18.51 0.25
CA ALA A 77 35.02 17.05 0.27
C ALA A 77 33.86 16.56 1.17
N TYR A 78 33.70 17.15 2.34
CA TYR A 78 32.60 16.85 3.26
C TYR A 78 31.24 17.14 2.62
N THR A 79 31.08 18.31 2.01
CA THR A 79 29.82 18.68 1.35
C THR A 79 29.49 17.76 0.18
N LEU A 80 30.50 17.34 -0.59
CA LEU A 80 30.33 16.38 -1.68
C LEU A 80 29.83 15.03 -1.15
N LEU A 81 30.44 14.52 -0.08
CA LEU A 81 30.01 13.28 0.56
C LEU A 81 28.57 13.37 1.09
N GLN A 82 28.20 14.50 1.69
CA GLN A 82 26.85 14.74 2.17
C GLN A 82 25.82 14.71 1.02
N GLN A 83 26.13 15.38 -0.09
CA GLN A 83 25.27 15.39 -1.29
C GLN A 83 25.15 14.00 -1.90
N LEU A 84 26.24 13.25 -2.02
CA LEU A 84 26.23 11.88 -2.53
C LEU A 84 25.34 10.97 -1.67
N ASN A 85 25.45 11.09 -0.34
CA ASN A 85 24.62 10.32 0.59
C ASN A 85 23.14 10.69 0.47
N ALA A 86 22.80 11.97 0.30
CA ALA A 86 21.42 12.41 0.07
C ALA A 86 20.85 11.79 -1.22
N ILE A 87 21.59 11.86 -2.33
CA ILE A 87 21.19 11.26 -3.62
C ILE A 87 21.00 9.74 -3.47
N ARG A 88 21.92 9.07 -2.79
CA ARG A 88 21.83 7.61 -2.54
C ARG A 88 20.56 7.26 -1.76
N ASN A 89 20.25 8.01 -0.70
CA ASN A 89 19.07 7.77 0.13
C ASN A 89 17.76 8.01 -0.63
N ASP A 90 17.70 9.06 -1.46
CA ASP A 90 16.53 9.34 -2.29
C ASP A 90 16.31 8.28 -3.37
N LYS A 91 17.39 7.81 -4.02
CA LYS A 91 17.33 6.67 -4.96
C LYS A 91 16.86 5.39 -4.26
N ALA A 92 17.36 5.11 -3.05
CA ALA A 92 16.91 3.95 -2.29
C ALA A 92 15.43 4.05 -1.92
N LYS A 93 14.96 5.23 -1.48
CA LYS A 93 13.55 5.48 -1.13
C LYS A 93 12.61 5.30 -2.31
N THR A 94 12.95 5.87 -3.47
CA THR A 94 12.14 5.74 -4.70
C THR A 94 12.07 4.29 -5.17
N ARG A 95 13.20 3.57 -5.18
CA ARG A 95 13.25 2.14 -5.49
C ARG A 95 12.41 1.30 -4.52
N ASN A 96 12.51 1.53 -3.22
CA ASN A 96 11.76 0.80 -2.22
C ASN A 96 10.25 1.03 -2.40
N ALA A 97 9.82 2.29 -2.58
CA ALA A 97 8.41 2.61 -2.86
C ALA A 97 7.87 1.93 -4.13
N ALA A 98 8.68 1.85 -5.20
CA ALA A 98 8.29 1.13 -6.42
C ALA A 98 8.17 -0.39 -6.17
N ASN A 99 9.07 -0.96 -5.37
CA ASN A 99 9.01 -2.37 -4.99
C ASN A 99 7.79 -2.68 -4.13
N ASP A 100 7.44 -1.80 -3.18
CA ASP A 100 6.27 -1.98 -2.33
C ASP A 100 4.98 -1.95 -3.15
N ARG A 101 4.86 -1.01 -4.09
CA ARG A 101 3.74 -0.99 -5.06
C ARG A 101 3.64 -2.29 -5.87
N ARG A 102 4.77 -2.84 -6.33
CA ARG A 102 4.81 -4.12 -7.05
C ARG A 102 4.40 -5.30 -6.17
N LYS A 103 4.85 -5.31 -4.90
CA LYS A 103 4.47 -6.33 -3.91
C LYS A 103 2.98 -6.28 -3.61
N GLU A 104 2.41 -5.10 -3.39
CA GLU A 104 0.97 -4.92 -3.18
C GLU A 104 0.15 -5.39 -4.38
N ALA A 105 0.56 -5.03 -5.60
CA ALA A 105 -0.10 -5.49 -6.81
C ALA A 105 -0.05 -7.01 -6.96
N ARG A 106 1.10 -7.63 -6.66
CA ARG A 106 1.26 -9.08 -6.65
C ARG A 106 0.38 -9.73 -5.58
N ALA A 107 0.40 -9.21 -4.34
CA ALA A 107 -0.40 -9.73 -3.23
C ALA A 107 -1.90 -9.70 -3.55
N LYS A 108 -2.38 -8.66 -4.23
CA LYS A 108 -3.77 -8.59 -4.69
C LYS A 108 -4.09 -9.67 -5.72
N ARG A 109 -3.20 -9.90 -6.71
CA ARG A 109 -3.37 -10.94 -7.72
C ARG A 109 -3.36 -12.33 -7.11
N THR A 110 -2.39 -12.62 -6.25
CA THR A 110 -2.28 -13.91 -5.56
C THR A 110 -3.48 -14.17 -4.67
N ALA A 111 -3.99 -13.16 -3.95
CA ALA A 111 -5.20 -13.31 -3.14
C ALA A 111 -6.43 -13.69 -3.97
N VAL A 112 -6.58 -13.13 -5.18
CA VAL A 112 -7.68 -13.49 -6.10
C VAL A 112 -7.51 -14.93 -6.61
N GLU A 113 -6.30 -15.29 -7.03
CA GLU A 113 -5.99 -16.66 -7.47
C GLU A 113 -6.21 -17.69 -6.36
N ASP A 114 -5.75 -17.41 -5.14
CA ASP A 114 -5.89 -18.31 -4.00
C ASP A 114 -7.35 -18.45 -3.56
N ALA A 115 -8.14 -17.37 -3.63
CA ALA A 115 -9.58 -17.45 -3.41
C ALA A 115 -10.28 -18.31 -4.47
N TRP A 116 -9.88 -18.20 -5.74
CA TRP A 116 -10.39 -19.04 -6.82
C TRP A 116 -9.98 -20.51 -6.62
N ARG A 117 -8.70 -20.79 -6.36
CA ARG A 117 -8.18 -22.15 -6.07
C ARG A 117 -8.89 -22.76 -4.86
N ALA A 118 -9.12 -21.99 -3.80
CA ALA A 118 -9.81 -22.47 -2.61
C ALA A 118 -11.28 -22.84 -2.89
N LYS A 119 -11.98 -22.09 -3.76
CA LYS A 119 -13.34 -22.45 -4.20
C LYS A 119 -13.34 -23.74 -5.01
N HIS A 120 -12.46 -23.84 -6.01
CA HIS A 120 -12.33 -25.07 -6.82
C HIS A 120 -11.98 -26.29 -5.98
N SER A 121 -11.00 -26.18 -5.08
CA SER A 121 -10.61 -27.28 -4.19
C SER A 121 -11.77 -27.74 -3.30
N LYS A 122 -12.61 -26.81 -2.79
CA LYS A 122 -13.82 -27.15 -2.03
C LYS A 122 -14.84 -27.90 -2.88
N GLU A 123 -15.07 -27.44 -4.11
CA GLU A 123 -16.00 -28.08 -5.04
C GLU A 123 -15.54 -29.47 -5.46
N GLU A 124 -14.26 -29.63 -5.82
CA GLU A 124 -13.66 -30.93 -6.15
C GLU A 124 -13.69 -31.89 -4.96
N ARG A 125 -13.36 -31.40 -3.76
CA ARG A 125 -13.46 -32.20 -2.53
C ARG A 125 -14.90 -32.67 -2.31
N LYS A 126 -15.91 -31.81 -2.48
CA LYS A 126 -17.32 -32.18 -2.37
C LYS A 126 -17.71 -33.25 -3.40
N LYS A 127 -17.32 -33.08 -4.67
CA LYS A 127 -17.57 -34.07 -5.74
C LYS A 127 -16.98 -35.43 -5.39
N ARG A 128 -15.71 -35.47 -4.95
CA ARG A 128 -15.02 -36.70 -4.56
C ARG A 128 -15.76 -37.47 -3.46
N TYR A 129 -16.20 -36.79 -2.40
CA TYR A 129 -16.94 -37.44 -1.31
C TYR A 129 -18.33 -37.92 -1.74
N VAL A 130 -19.02 -37.18 -2.62
CA VAL A 130 -20.32 -37.61 -3.18
C VAL A 130 -20.15 -38.87 -4.02
N GLU A 131 -19.15 -38.91 -4.91
CA GLU A 131 -18.84 -40.09 -5.73
C GLU A 131 -18.48 -41.29 -4.86
N GLN A 132 -17.61 -41.12 -3.87
CA GLN A 132 -17.26 -42.17 -2.90
C GLN A 132 -18.51 -42.72 -2.19
N GLY A 133 -19.34 -41.85 -1.63
CA GLY A 133 -20.58 -42.25 -0.97
C GLY A 133 -21.58 -42.96 -1.90
N GLN A 134 -21.67 -42.55 -3.17
CA GLN A 134 -22.48 -43.27 -4.17
C GLN A 134 -21.90 -44.65 -4.49
N THR A 135 -20.57 -44.77 -4.63
CA THR A 135 -19.92 -46.07 -4.87
C THR A 135 -20.08 -47.00 -3.69
N ASP A 136 -19.93 -46.51 -2.46
CA ASP A 136 -20.09 -47.30 -1.25
C ASP A 136 -21.55 -47.73 -1.05
N LYS A 137 -22.51 -46.84 -1.34
CA LYS A 137 -23.95 -47.20 -1.34
C LYS A 137 -24.26 -48.25 -2.41
N ARG A 138 -23.67 -48.16 -3.61
CA ARG A 138 -23.82 -49.19 -4.65
C ARG A 138 -23.23 -50.53 -4.19
N LYS A 139 -22.05 -50.53 -3.57
CA LYS A 139 -21.42 -51.74 -3.00
C LYS A 139 -22.26 -52.34 -1.88
N ALA A 140 -22.79 -51.54 -0.96
CA ALA A 140 -23.66 -52.00 0.12
C ALA A 140 -24.97 -52.62 -0.42
N LEU A 141 -25.62 -51.98 -1.40
CA LEU A 141 -26.82 -52.53 -2.05
C LEU A 141 -26.55 -53.81 -2.85
N GLN A 142 -25.33 -53.97 -3.40
CA GLN A 142 -24.88 -55.22 -4.01
C GLN A 142 -24.63 -56.31 -2.97
N ALA A 143 -24.02 -55.98 -1.83
CA ALA A 143 -23.81 -56.91 -0.72
C ALA A 143 -25.14 -57.38 -0.08
N GLU A 144 -26.16 -56.51 -0.02
CA GLU A 144 -27.51 -56.84 0.44
C GLU A 144 -28.40 -57.54 -0.63
N GLY A 145 -27.89 -57.79 -1.84
CA GLY A 145 -28.61 -58.51 -2.89
C GLY A 145 -29.77 -57.75 -3.58
N LYS A 146 -29.95 -56.44 -3.32
CA LYS A 146 -31.09 -55.63 -3.82
C LYS A 146 -30.81 -54.86 -5.13
N PHE A 147 -29.71 -55.16 -5.82
CA PHE A 147 -29.27 -54.39 -6.98
C PHE A 147 -30.02 -54.75 -8.29
N ARG A 148 -31.11 -54.05 -8.62
CA ARG A 148 -31.83 -54.21 -9.91
C ARG A 148 -31.13 -53.42 -11.03
N LYS A 149 -30.51 -54.12 -11.99
CA LYS A 149 -29.98 -53.54 -13.24
C LYS A 149 -31.16 -53.07 -14.12
N LYS A 150 -31.40 -51.77 -14.25
CA LYS A 150 -32.36 -51.24 -15.25
C LYS A 150 -31.77 -51.39 -16.65
N LYS A 151 -32.41 -52.21 -17.49
CA LYS A 151 -32.09 -52.43 -18.91
C LYS A 151 -32.41 -51.14 -19.68
N ALA A 152 -31.44 -50.53 -20.36
CA ALA A 152 -31.64 -49.33 -21.16
C ALA A 152 -32.50 -49.66 -22.40
N ARG A 153 -33.57 -48.90 -22.64
CA ARG A 153 -34.33 -48.95 -23.90
C ARG A 153 -33.45 -48.34 -25.00
N LYS A 154 -33.27 -49.11 -26.07
CA LYS A 154 -32.62 -48.74 -27.33
C LYS A 154 -33.74 -48.25 -28.24
N GLU A 155 -33.68 -47.00 -28.66
CA GLU A 155 -34.34 -46.51 -29.88
C GLU A 155 -33.25 -46.32 -30.93
#